data_AF-A0A959CUJ8-F1
#
_entry.id   AF-A0A959CUJ8-F1
#
_cell.length_a   1.000
_cell.length_b   1.000
_cell.length_c   1.000
_cell.angle_alpha   90.00
_cell.angle_beta   90.00
_cell.angle_gamma   90.00
#
_symmetry.space_group_name_H-M   'P 1'
#
loop_
_entity.id
_entity.type
_entity.pdbx_description
1 polymer ?
#
loop_
_entity_poly.entity_id
_entity_poly.type
_entity_poly.pdbx_seq_one_letter_code
_entity_poly.pdbx_strand_id
1 'polypeptide(L)' 'DDSRVAELLRQKEVVASPISGYTQQFRQAPGLVLGYAPYREELIREALEKVAAAMEVKG' A
#
# COMPACT_ATOMS: atom_id res chain seq x y z
N ASP A 1 10.26 -3.27 6.16
CA ASP A 1 10.49 -1.99 5.50
C ASP A 1 9.36 -1.72 4.51
N ASP A 2 8.86 -0.48 4.51
CA ASP A 2 7.65 -0.08 3.77
C ASP A 2 7.87 -0.01 2.26
N SER A 3 9.09 0.33 1.82
CA SER A 3 9.48 0.31 0.41
C SER A 3 9.30 -1.08 -0.22
N ARG A 4 9.62 -2.14 0.52
CA ARG A 4 9.40 -3.54 0.08
C ARG A 4 7.90 -3.89 -0.01
N VAL A 5 7.07 -3.30 0.85
CA VAL A 5 5.62 -3.53 0.83
C VAL A 5 4.98 -2.78 -0.33
N ALA A 6 5.42 -1.54 -0.60
CA ALA A 6 4.99 -0.76 -1.75
C ALA A 6 5.33 -1.47 -3.08
N GLU A 7 6.52 -2.07 -3.20
CA GLU A 7 6.90 -2.83 -4.41
C GLU A 7 6.03 -4.07 -4.63
N LEU A 8 5.69 -4.79 -3.55
CA LEU A 8 4.78 -5.95 -3.60
C LEU A 8 3.38 -5.57 -4.08
N LEU A 9 2.85 -4.45 -3.59
CA LEU A 9 1.57 -3.92 -4.03
C LEU A 9 1.60 -3.47 -5.50
N ARG A 10 2.72 -2.90 -5.95
CA ARG A 10 2.91 -2.49 -7.34
C ARG A 10 2.84 -3.67 -8.31
N GLN A 11 3.38 -4.84 -7.93
CA GLN A 11 3.26 -6.09 -8.71
C GLN A 11 1.81 -6.59 -8.83
N LYS A 12 0.93 -6.15 -7.92
CA LYS A 12 -0.51 -6.39 -7.95
C LYS A 12 -1.29 -5.21 -8.53
N GLU A 13 -0.63 -4.29 -9.22
CA GLU A 13 -1.23 -3.10 -9.83
C GLU A 13 -1.86 -2.12 -8.82
N VAL A 14 -1.46 -2.21 -7.55
CA VAL A 14 -1.88 -1.26 -6.51
C VAL A 14 -0.76 -0.25 -6.28
N VAL A 15 -1.02 1.01 -6.57
CA VAL A 15 -0.07 2.11 -6.35
C VAL A 15 -0.20 2.60 -4.91
N ALA A 16 0.84 2.38 -4.11
CA ALA A 16 0.97 2.88 -2.75
C ALA A 16 2.33 3.56 -2.59
N SER A 17 2.37 4.66 -1.86
CA SER A 17 3.63 5.34 -1.56
C SER A 17 4.10 4.99 -0.14
N PRO A 18 5.39 4.67 0.07
CA PRO A 18 5.91 4.39 1.40
C PRO A 18 5.86 5.66 2.27
N ILE A 19 5.43 5.51 3.53
CA ILE A 19 5.35 6.65 4.46
C ILE A 19 6.73 7.23 4.78
N SER A 20 7.78 6.39 4.72
CA SER A 20 9.18 6.79 4.91
C SER A 20 9.65 7.85 3.91
N GLY A 21 9.00 7.98 2.75
CA GLY A 21 9.23 9.06 1.78
C GLY A 21 8.66 10.42 2.19
N TYR A 22 7.76 10.46 3.18
CA TYR A 22 7.07 11.67 3.64
C TYR A 22 7.46 12.10 5.05
N THR A 23 8.04 11.22 5.87
CA THR A 23 8.39 11.53 7.26
C THR A 23 9.92 11.60 7.48
N GLN A 24 10.38 12.72 8.04
CA GLN A 24 11.80 12.91 8.39
C GLN A 24 12.15 12.42 9.81
N GLN A 25 11.18 12.34 10.73
CA GLN A 25 11.44 12.11 12.16
C GLN A 25 10.66 10.94 12.81
N PHE A 26 9.54 10.48 12.25
CA PHE A 26 8.72 9.43 12.86
C PHE A 26 8.66 8.19 11.95
N ARG A 27 9.62 7.26 12.15
CA ARG A 27 9.77 5.99 11.39
C ARG A 27 9.47 4.74 12.21
N GLN A 28 8.64 4.84 13.25
CA GLN A 28 8.51 3.74 14.23
C GLN A 28 7.78 2.50 13.70
N ALA A 29 6.98 2.61 12.64
CA ALA A 29 6.37 1.47 11.97
C ALA A 29 6.33 1.67 10.44
N PRO A 30 6.53 0.60 9.64
CA PRO A 30 6.34 0.68 8.20
C PRO A 30 4.87 1.01 7.91
N GLY A 31 4.65 2.05 7.11
CA GLY A 31 3.32 2.53 6.75
C GLY A 31 3.22 2.85 5.27
N LEU A 32 2.00 2.89 4.76
CA LEU A 32 1.71 3.19 3.36
C LEU A 32 0.69 4.30 3.26
N VAL A 33 0.86 5.15 2.26
CA VAL A 33 -0.13 6.17 1.86
C VAL A 33 -0.94 5.61 0.70
N LEU A 34 -2.26 5.57 0.87
CA LEU A 34 -3.23 5.14 -0.15
C LEU A 34 -4.15 6.31 -0.49
N GLY A 35 -4.08 6.80 -1.72
CA GLY A 35 -4.98 7.83 -2.23
C GLY A 35 -6.21 7.20 -2.89
N TYR A 36 -7.41 7.62 -2.48
CA TYR A 36 -8.69 7.12 -3.00
C TYR A 36 -9.53 8.17 -3.74
N ALA A 37 -9.12 9.45 -3.73
CA ALA A 37 -9.93 10.59 -4.17
C ALA A 37 -10.51 10.52 -5.61
N PRO A 38 -9.85 9.91 -6.62
CA PRO A 38 -10.43 9.80 -7.97
C PRO A 38 -11.11 8.45 -8.26
N TYR A 39 -11.17 7.52 -7.30
CA TYR A 39 -11.60 6.14 -7.56
C TYR A 39 -13.05 5.88 -7.19
N ARG A 40 -13.72 5.05 -8.00
CA ARG A 40 -15.05 4.53 -7.69
C ARG A 40 -14.99 3.46 -6.60
N GLU A 41 -16.10 3.26 -5.90
CA GLU A 41 -16.22 2.28 -4.81
C GLU A 41 -15.85 0.86 -5.22
N GLU A 42 -16.21 0.44 -6.44
CA GLU A 42 -15.91 -0.91 -6.94
C GLU A 42 -14.39 -1.13 -7.07
N LEU A 43 -13.68 -0.11 -7.57
CA LEU A 43 -12.22 -0.14 -7.71
C LEU A 43 -11.51 -0.10 -6.35
N ILE A 44 -12.11 0.58 -5.36
CA ILE A 44 -11.61 0.57 -3.98
C ILE A 44 -11.71 -0.85 -3.39
N ARG A 45 -12.83 -1.55 -3.59
CA ARG A 45 -13.00 -2.94 -3.13
C ARG A 45 -12.01 -3.89 -3.78
N GLU A 46 -11.85 -3.83 -5.10
CA GLU A 46 -10.87 -4.65 -5.83
C GLU A 46 -9.44 -4.39 -5.33
N ALA A 47 -9.08 -3.12 -5.08
CA ALA A 47 -7.77 -2.78 -4.54
C ALA A 47 -7.55 -3.35 -3.14
N LEU A 48 -8.57 -3.37 -2.28
CA LEU A 48 -8.47 -3.97 -0.94
C LEU A 48 -8.26 -5.49 -1.00
N GLU A 49 -8.92 -6.19 -1.93
CA GLU A 49 -8.69 -7.63 -2.16
C GLU A 49 -7.25 -7.89 -2.61
N LYS A 50 -6.73 -7.09 -3.54
CA LYS A 50 -5.34 -7.16 -4.01
C LYS A 50 -4.34 -6.91 -2.88
N VAL A 51 -4.63 -5.95 -1.99
CA VAL A 51 -3.82 -5.66 -0.80
C VAL A 51 -3.82 -6.85 0.15
N ALA A 52 -5.00 -7.41 0.48
CA ALA A 52 -5.11 -8.57 1.38
C ALA A 52 -4.32 -9.77 0.85
N ALA A 53 -4.50 -10.10 -0.44
CA ALA A 53 -3.77 -11.18 -1.09
C ALA A 53 -2.24 -10.98 -1.07
N ALA A 54 -1.77 -9.74 -1.18
CA ALA A 54 -0.34 -9.43 -1.08
C ALA A 54 0.23 -9.62 0.33
N MET A 55 -0.59 -9.51 1.38
CA MET A 55 -0.18 -9.68 2.77
C MET A 55 -0.24 -11.14 3.24
N GLU A 56 -1.18 -11.94 2.73
CA GLU A 56 -1.29 -13.38 3.06
C GLU A 56 -0.06 -14.19 2.61
N VAL A 57 0.63 -13.77 1.55
CA VAL A 57 1.88 -14.41 1.07
C VAL A 57 3.04 -14.27 2.07
N LYS A 58 2.87 -13.49 3.15
CA LYS A 58 3.86 -13.29 4.22
C LYS A 58 3.46 -13.88 5.58
N GLY A 59 2.29 -14.54 5.68
CA GLY A 59 1.82 -15.24 6.87
C GLY A 59 2.45 -16.62 7.05
#